data_AF-A0A3N1AP32-F1
#
_entry.id   AF-A0A3N1AP32-F1
#
_cell.length_a   1.000
_cell.length_b   1.000
_cell.length_c   1.000
_cell.angle_alpha   90.00
_cell.angle_beta   90.00
_cell.angle_gamma   90.00
#
_symmetry.space_group_name_H-M   'P 1'
#
loop_
_entity.id
_entity.type
_entity.pdbx_description
1 polymer ?
#
loop_
_entity_poly.entity_id
_entity_poly.type
_entity_poly.pdbx_seq_one_letter_code
_entity_poly.pdbx_strand_id
1 'polypeptide(L)'
;MTETGKSPLVQPWDTIEIGASDYLNGDGVLRLRVIHVRADAAHPNIEWIHLLGTRLHGNRDGQMMMVMVRAAALRRPGAVIRPGPALGAQVPFGDLMPQVHLDSPPASGSTGTSDPQK
;
A
#
# COMPACT_ATOMS: atom_id res chain seq x y z
N MET A 1 -28.19 -10.09 2.78
CA MET A 1 -27.89 -9.69 4.17
C MET A 1 -26.43 -9.31 4.22
N THR A 2 -26.13 -8.01 4.14
CA THR A 2 -24.75 -7.49 4.22
C THR A 2 -24.41 -7.31 5.69
N GLU A 3 -23.55 -8.17 6.25
CA GLU A 3 -22.97 -7.91 7.57
C GLU A 3 -22.07 -6.67 7.47
N THR A 4 -22.63 -5.52 7.84
CA THR A 4 -21.88 -4.30 8.07
C THR A 4 -21.17 -4.43 9.42
N GLY A 5 -19.83 -4.33 9.44
CA GLY A 5 -19.17 -3.66 10.58
C GLY A 5 -18.07 -4.39 11.35
N LYS A 6 -17.56 -5.56 10.95
CA LYS A 6 -16.34 -6.08 11.60
C LYS A 6 -15.10 -5.59 10.89
N SER A 7 -14.31 -4.75 11.56
CA SER A 7 -13.00 -4.34 11.04
C SER A 7 -12.15 -5.58 10.73
N PRO A 8 -11.41 -5.58 9.61
CA PRO A 8 -10.55 -6.70 9.27
C PRO A 8 -9.49 -6.88 10.36
N LEU A 9 -9.14 -8.14 10.64
CA LEU A 9 -8.14 -8.51 11.64
C LEU A 9 -6.77 -7.86 11.34
N VAL A 10 -6.45 -7.72 10.06
CA VAL A 10 -5.26 -7.07 9.54
C VAL A 10 -5.57 -6.50 8.16
N GLN A 11 -4.96 -5.39 7.81
CA GLN A 11 -5.11 -4.73 6.52
C GLN A 11 -3.76 -4.21 6.00
N PRO A 12 -3.66 -3.84 4.71
CA PRO A 12 -2.46 -3.16 4.19
C PRO A 12 -2.09 -1.95 5.05
N TRP A 13 -0.78 -1.75 5.20
CA TRP A 13 -0.12 -0.73 6.03
C TRP A 13 -0.17 -0.94 7.55
N ASP A 14 -0.89 -1.95 8.05
CA ASP A 14 -0.71 -2.39 9.43
C ASP A 14 0.73 -2.88 9.65
N THR A 15 1.28 -2.64 10.83
CA THR A 15 2.48 -3.33 11.30
C THR A 15 2.07 -4.41 12.28
N ILE A 16 2.52 -5.64 12.05
CA ILE A 16 2.30 -6.74 12.99
C ILE A 16 3.58 -7.06 13.77
N GLU A 17 3.41 -7.47 15.01
CA GLU A 17 4.48 -7.96 15.88
C GLU A 17 4.03 -9.25 16.57
N ILE A 18 4.64 -10.38 16.22
CA ILE A 18 4.26 -11.71 16.69
C ILE A 18 5.49 -12.58 17.00
N GLY A 19 5.31 -13.60 17.85
CA GLY A 19 6.39 -14.50 18.26
C GLY A 19 6.67 -15.60 17.25
N ALA A 20 7.80 -16.29 17.42
CA ALA A 20 8.27 -17.37 16.54
C ALA A 20 7.25 -18.51 16.35
N SER A 21 6.47 -18.84 17.40
CA SER A 21 5.46 -19.89 17.35
C SER A 21 4.19 -19.52 16.55
N ASP A 22 4.05 -18.26 16.17
CA ASP A 22 2.84 -17.72 15.58
C ASP A 22 2.92 -17.58 14.06
N TYR A 23 4.03 -17.94 13.45
CA TYR A 23 4.19 -17.97 12.00
C TYR A 23 4.99 -19.18 11.53
N LEU A 24 4.77 -19.56 10.28
CA LEU A 24 5.41 -20.73 9.69
C LEU A 24 6.93 -20.51 9.61
N ASN A 25 7.70 -21.51 10.03
CA ASN A 25 9.18 -21.50 10.09
C ASN A 25 9.74 -20.36 10.95
N GLY A 26 9.05 -19.99 12.04
CA GLY A 26 9.46 -18.87 12.85
C GLY A 26 10.81 -19.04 13.54
N ASP A 27 11.62 -18.00 13.42
CA ASP A 27 13.03 -17.93 13.84
C ASP A 27 13.29 -16.79 14.85
N GLY A 28 12.23 -16.22 15.42
CA GLY A 28 12.31 -15.13 16.39
C GLY A 28 11.04 -14.29 16.39
N VAL A 29 11.13 -13.07 16.91
CA VAL A 29 10.04 -12.10 16.76
C VAL A 29 9.96 -11.65 15.30
N LEU A 30 8.76 -11.69 14.72
CA LEU A 30 8.48 -11.13 13.42
C LEU A 30 7.82 -9.77 13.60
N ARG A 31 8.48 -8.74 13.09
CA ARG A 31 7.87 -7.43 12.84
C ARG A 31 7.70 -7.28 11.34
N LEU A 32 6.47 -7.10 10.86
CA LEU A 32 6.16 -7.05 9.43
C LEU A 32 5.24 -5.88 9.12
N ARG A 33 5.63 -5.04 8.16
CA ARG A 33 4.73 -4.07 7.55
C ARG A 33 3.94 -4.75 6.44
N VAL A 34 2.63 -4.85 6.60
CA VAL A 34 1.76 -5.55 5.67
C VAL A 34 1.59 -4.73 4.40
N ILE A 35 1.87 -5.34 3.26
CA ILE A 35 1.65 -4.74 1.94
C ILE A 35 0.37 -5.32 1.33
N HIS A 36 0.12 -6.60 1.54
CA HIS A 36 -1.05 -7.28 1.00
C HIS A 36 -1.53 -8.41 1.93
N VAL A 37 -2.86 -8.55 2.00
CA VAL A 37 -3.56 -9.61 2.73
C VAL A 37 -4.32 -10.42 1.69
N ARG A 38 -4.10 -11.74 1.64
CA ARG A 38 -4.84 -12.59 0.70
C ARG A 38 -6.32 -12.68 1.08
N ALA A 39 -7.18 -12.90 0.08
CA ALA A 39 -8.62 -12.85 0.24
C ALA A 39 -9.20 -13.92 1.19
N ASP A 40 -8.50 -15.04 1.39
CA ASP A 40 -8.85 -16.10 2.34
C ASP A 40 -8.82 -15.64 3.81
N ALA A 41 -8.13 -14.54 4.11
CA ALA A 41 -8.06 -13.95 5.44
C ALA A 41 -9.41 -13.45 5.99
N ALA A 42 -10.39 -13.23 5.12
CA ALA A 42 -11.72 -12.74 5.51
C ALA A 42 -12.62 -13.84 6.13
N HIS A 43 -12.22 -15.11 6.04
CA HIS A 43 -13.04 -16.20 6.56
C HIS A 43 -13.06 -16.20 8.11
N PRO A 44 -14.25 -16.26 8.75
CA PRO A 44 -14.38 -16.04 10.20
C PRO A 44 -13.60 -17.05 11.06
N ASN A 45 -13.47 -18.29 10.56
CA ASN A 45 -12.80 -19.39 11.25
C ASN A 45 -11.41 -19.70 10.67
N ILE A 46 -10.79 -18.75 9.96
CA ILE A 46 -9.44 -18.96 9.41
C ILE A 46 -8.44 -19.15 10.56
N GLU A 47 -7.65 -20.22 10.51
CA GLU A 47 -6.57 -20.46 11.47
C GLU A 47 -5.28 -19.76 11.05
N TRP A 48 -4.98 -19.79 9.74
CA TRP A 48 -3.74 -19.29 9.16
C TRP A 48 -4.03 -18.27 8.06
N ILE A 49 -3.38 -17.11 8.14
CA ILE A 49 -3.54 -16.01 7.19
C ILE A 49 -2.25 -15.84 6.40
N HIS A 50 -2.37 -15.74 5.08
CA HIS A 50 -1.27 -15.41 4.20
C HIS A 50 -1.10 -13.89 4.08
N LEU A 51 0.08 -13.41 4.47
CA LEU A 51 0.48 -12.01 4.37
C LEU A 51 1.68 -11.87 3.47
N LEU A 52 1.68 -10.80 2.67
CA LEU A 52 2.86 -10.29 2.00
C LEU A 52 3.23 -8.97 2.66
N GLY A 53 4.49 -8.81 3.01
CA GLY A 53 4.96 -7.58 3.63
C GLY A 53 6.47 -7.47 3.66
N THR A 54 6.94 -6.42 4.29
CA THR A 54 8.37 -6.17 4.50
C THR A 54 8.73 -6.44 5.95
N ARG A 55 9.73 -7.29 6.19
CA ARG A 55 10.26 -7.53 7.54
C ARG A 55 10.92 -6.25 8.04
N LEU A 56 10.58 -5.84 9.25
CA LEU A 56 11.14 -4.65 9.88
C LEU A 56 12.31 -5.02 10.79
N HIS A 57 13.41 -4.30 10.67
CA HIS A 57 14.56 -4.38 11.57
C HIS A 57 14.72 -3.03 12.28
N GLY A 58 14.22 -2.93 13.50
CA GLY A 58 14.03 -1.64 14.18
C GLY A 58 13.01 -0.79 13.40
N ASN A 59 13.44 0.38 12.94
CA ASN A 59 12.62 1.31 12.14
C ASN A 59 12.89 1.22 10.63
N ARG A 60 13.67 0.22 10.18
CA ARG A 60 14.06 0.07 8.78
C ARG A 60 13.29 -1.05 8.11
N ASP A 61 12.88 -0.78 6.87
CA ASP A 61 12.39 -1.81 5.94
C ASP A 61 13.53 -2.73 5.54
N GLY A 62 13.33 -4.03 5.72
CA GLY A 62 14.22 -5.10 5.31
C GLY A 62 13.70 -5.85 4.09
N GLN A 63 13.74 -7.18 4.16
CA GLN A 63 13.36 -8.06 3.06
C GLN A 63 11.83 -8.17 2.91
N MET A 64 11.36 -8.15 1.66
CA MET A 64 9.97 -8.51 1.33
C MET A 64 9.78 -10.03 1.43
N MET A 65 8.73 -10.46 2.12
CA MET A 65 8.44 -11.88 2.35
C MET A 65 6.95 -12.18 2.35
N MET A 66 6.61 -13.39 1.90
CA MET A 66 5.30 -14.00 2.12
C MET A 66 5.38 -14.88 3.37
N VAL A 67 4.40 -14.75 4.26
CA VAL A 67 4.37 -15.47 5.53
C VAL A 67 2.95 -15.94 5.86
N MET A 68 2.86 -17.14 6.45
CA MET A 68 1.62 -17.64 7.05
C MET A 68 1.65 -17.36 8.54
N VAL A 69 0.65 -16.64 9.06
CA VAL A 69 0.56 -16.26 10.46
C VAL A 69 -0.71 -16.81 11.10
N ARG A 70 -0.67 -17.16 12.38
CA ARG A 70 -1.84 -17.59 13.13
C ARG A 70 -2.80 -16.42 13.33
N ALA A 71 -4.06 -16.59 12.94
CA ALA A 71 -5.11 -15.60 13.18
C ALA A 71 -5.29 -15.31 14.69
N ALA A 72 -5.08 -16.31 15.55
CA ALA A 72 -5.12 -16.13 17.00
C ALA A 72 -4.03 -15.17 17.52
N ALA A 73 -2.86 -15.11 16.87
CA ALA A 73 -1.78 -14.22 17.27
C ALA A 73 -2.12 -12.75 16.95
N LEU A 74 -2.68 -12.50 15.77
CA LEU A 74 -3.12 -11.16 15.35
C LEU A 74 -4.25 -10.59 16.22
N ARG A 75 -5.04 -11.46 16.89
CA ARG A 75 -6.10 -11.03 17.82
C ARG A 75 -5.58 -10.59 19.18
N ARG A 76 -4.30 -10.83 19.50
CA ARG A 76 -3.72 -10.45 20.79
C ARG A 76 -3.59 -8.91 20.87
N PRO A 77 -3.84 -8.30 22.04
CA PRO A 77 -3.63 -6.86 22.21
C PRO A 77 -2.20 -6.46 21.82
N GLY A 78 -2.08 -5.42 20.99
CA GLY A 78 -0.78 -4.89 20.54
C GLY A 78 -0.11 -5.68 19.41
N ALA A 79 -0.64 -6.84 18.99
CA ALA A 79 -0.06 -7.61 17.90
C ALA A 79 -0.21 -6.92 16.53
N VAL A 80 -1.20 -6.05 16.38
CA VAL A 80 -1.45 -5.25 15.17
C VAL A 80 -1.45 -3.78 15.54
N ILE A 81 -0.55 -3.03 14.93
CA ILE A 81 -0.42 -1.58 15.06
C ILE A 81 -0.91 -0.99 13.74
N ARG A 82 -2.08 -0.36 13.80
CA ARG A 82 -2.63 0.37 12.66
C ARG A 82 -2.12 1.79 12.68
N PRO A 83 -1.48 2.29 11.60
CA PRO A 83 -1.18 3.71 11.51
C PRO A 83 -2.49 4.48 11.62
N GLY A 84 -2.54 5.48 12.50
CA GLY A 84 -3.67 6.40 12.54
C GLY A 84 -3.82 7.11 11.20
N PRO A 85 -5.00 7.69 10.90
CA PRO A 85 -5.10 8.60 9.77
C PRO A 85 -3.99 9.66 9.92
N ALA A 86 -3.17 9.83 8.88
CA ALA A 86 -2.17 10.88 8.88
C ALA A 86 -2.92 12.20 9.10
N LEU A 87 -2.78 12.79 10.28
CA LEU A 87 -3.35 14.07 10.61
C LEU A 87 -2.64 15.10 9.71
N GLY A 88 -3.19 15.40 8.53
CA GLY A 88 -2.71 16.47 7.66
C GLY A 88 -2.29 16.12 6.22
N ALA A 89 -2.42 14.89 5.73
CA ALA A 89 -2.12 14.58 4.32
C ALA A 89 -3.35 14.76 3.40
N GLN A 90 -4.02 15.90 3.46
CA GLN A 90 -4.68 16.43 2.27
C GLN A 90 -3.65 17.29 1.55
N VAL A 91 -2.82 16.69 0.72
CA VAL A 91 -2.09 17.46 -0.29
C VAL A 91 -3.10 17.67 -1.41
N PRO A 92 -3.59 18.90 -1.65
CA PRO A 92 -4.43 19.14 -2.80
C PRO A 92 -3.62 18.76 -4.04
N PHE A 93 -4.22 17.92 -4.89
CA PHE A 93 -3.57 17.39 -6.10
C PHE A 93 -2.99 18.48 -7.02
N GLY A 94 -3.48 19.72 -6.89
CA GLY A 94 -3.00 20.90 -7.63
C GLY A 94 -1.58 21.36 -7.27
N ASP A 95 -1.06 21.06 -6.08
CA ASP A 95 0.29 21.47 -5.66
C ASP A 95 1.40 20.52 -6.16
N LEU A 96 1.04 19.40 -6.79
CA LEU A 96 1.97 18.36 -7.24
C LEU A 96 2.31 18.43 -8.74
N MET A 97 1.69 19.35 -9.50
CA MET A 97 1.96 19.51 -10.93
C MET A 97 2.68 20.83 -11.20
N PRO A 98 3.92 20.82 -11.77
CA PRO A 98 4.47 22.02 -12.36
C PRO A 98 3.54 22.45 -13.50
N GLN A 99 3.05 23.69 -13.46
CA GLN A 99 2.23 24.29 -14.51
C GLN A 99 3.02 24.25 -15.83
N VAL A 100 2.71 23.27 -16.68
CA VAL A 100 3.17 23.28 -18.07
C VAL A 100 2.44 24.42 -18.76
N HIS A 101 3.16 25.52 -18.98
CA HIS A 101 2.74 26.60 -19.85
C HIS A 101 2.59 26.00 -21.25
N LEU A 102 1.35 25.72 -21.68
CA LEU A 102 1.08 25.38 -23.07
C LEU A 102 1.22 26.66 -23.88
N ASP A 103 2.40 26.88 -24.46
CA ASP A 103 2.55 27.83 -25.56
C ASP A 103 1.61 27.40 -26.69
N SER A 104 0.70 28.31 -27.05
CA SER A 104 -0.25 28.10 -28.13
C SER A 104 0.50 28.01 -29.48
N PRO A 105 0.17 27.05 -30.37
CA PRO A 105 0.79 27.02 -31.69
C PRO A 105 0.31 28.20 -32.53
N PRO A 106 1.18 28.84 -33.34
CA PRO A 106 0.75 29.91 -34.23
C PRO A 106 -0.11 29.33 -35.36
N ALA A 107 -1.31 29.88 -35.54
CA ALA A 107 -2.07 29.72 -36.77
C ALA A 107 -1.32 30.42 -37.90
N SER A 108 -0.95 29.71 -38.98
CA SER A 108 -0.45 30.34 -40.20
C SER A 108 -1.33 29.93 -41.37
N GLY A 109 -2.04 30.94 -41.87
CA GLY A 109 -2.97 30.87 -42.98
C GLY A 109 -2.31 30.81 -44.36
N SER A 110 -3.20 30.64 -45.32
CA SER A 110 -3.04 30.53 -46.78
C SER A 110 -2.59 31.83 -47.48
N THR A 111 -2.25 31.70 -48.78
CA THR A 111 -1.88 32.69 -49.83
C THR A 111 -0.40 33.10 -49.86
N GLY A 112 0.33 33.16 -50.98
CA GLY A 112 0.10 32.92 -52.40
C GLY A 112 1.23 33.60 -53.22
N THR A 113 1.60 32.99 -54.36
CA THR A 113 2.11 33.66 -55.59
C THR A 113 3.57 34.16 -55.72
N SER A 114 4.22 33.64 -56.78
CA SER A 114 5.35 34.15 -57.62
C SER A 114 6.77 34.19 -57.01
N ASP A 115 7.89 33.88 -57.69
CA ASP A 115 8.23 33.84 -59.13
C ASP A 115 9.51 32.95 -59.36
N PRO A 116 9.92 32.60 -60.60
CA PRO A 116 10.92 31.57 -60.90
C PRO A 116 12.32 32.11 -61.22
N GLN A 117 13.34 31.25 -61.12
CA GLN A 117 14.64 31.26 -61.83
C GLN A 117 15.35 29.94 -61.45
N LYS A 118 15.94 29.12 -62.32
CA LYS A 118 16.66 29.34 -63.58
C LYS A 118 16.72 28.02 -64.37
#